data_AF-A0A101JDW9-F1
#
_entry.id   AF-A0A101JDW9-F1
#
_cell.length_a   1.000
_cell.length_b   1.000
_cell.length_c   1.000
_cell.angle_alpha   90.00
_cell.angle_beta   90.00
_cell.angle_gamma   90.00
#
_symmetry.space_group_name_H-M   'P 1'
#
loop_
_entity.id
_entity.type
_entity.pdbx_description
1 polymer ?
#
loop_
_entity_poly.entity_id
_entity_poly.type
_entity_poly.pdbx_seq_one_letter_code
_entity_poly.pdbx_strand_id
1 'polypeptide(L)'
;MGELRAYAALAGAQARSVFSYRTSFLIELFSNVGATVFDVLSVLVLFRATDRVGGFTLPEALLMTSITSAGFALADFTVGNVDRLKVYVRAGTLDAVLVRPLGALPQLLLMDLPIRKLLRVVFGFGVLAVALRMNHIDWTPARVLLITIAPIAAAVFLSSIFVLSASLAFWWVDSGELGSAFTYGGRDFASYPITVYGPLFRGLFAYALGFAFVSYQPALALLGRPDPLGLPAWAGFAAPFVACAAAVVAAVVWRTGIRHYRSTGS
;
A
#
# COMPACT_ATOMS: atom_id res chain seq x y z
N MET A 1 10.84 21.58 -18.70
CA MET A 1 11.78 21.97 -17.61
C MET A 1 11.14 22.86 -16.54
N GLY A 2 10.18 23.75 -16.87
CA GLY A 2 9.49 24.59 -15.87
C GLY A 2 8.66 23.82 -14.84
N GLU A 3 7.89 22.82 -15.27
CA GLU A 3 7.06 21.98 -14.38
C GLU A 3 7.89 21.19 -13.36
N LEU A 4 8.99 20.58 -13.79
CA LEU A 4 9.91 19.86 -12.91
C LEU A 4 10.50 20.77 -11.82
N ARG A 5 10.83 22.02 -12.16
CA ARG A 5 11.29 23.01 -11.18
C ARG A 5 10.20 23.38 -10.19
N ALA A 6 8.95 23.51 -10.64
CA ALA A 6 7.81 23.78 -9.77
C ALA A 6 7.55 22.63 -8.79
N TYR A 7 7.58 21.38 -9.28
CA TYR A 7 7.47 20.19 -8.43
C TYR A 7 8.62 20.08 -7.42
N ALA A 8 9.86 20.34 -7.83
CA ALA A 8 11.01 20.36 -6.93
C ALA A 8 10.91 21.47 -5.86
N ALA A 9 10.41 22.65 -6.23
CA ALA A 9 10.20 23.76 -5.30
C ALA A 9 9.14 23.43 -4.23
N LEU A 10 8.03 22.79 -4.62
CA LEU A 10 7.00 22.30 -3.68
C LEU A 10 7.60 21.27 -2.70
N ALA A 11 8.34 20.30 -3.22
CA ALA A 11 9.01 19.29 -2.40
C ALA A 11 10.00 19.91 -1.41
N GLY A 12 10.84 20.86 -1.87
CA GLY A 12 11.81 21.55 -1.03
C GLY A 12 11.19 22.49 0.01
N ALA A 13 10.07 23.13 -0.29
CA ALA A 13 9.32 23.93 0.68
C ALA A 13 8.75 23.05 1.80
N GLN A 14 8.17 21.89 1.45
CA GLN A 14 7.65 20.94 2.43
C GLN A 14 8.74 20.36 3.33
N ALA A 15 9.86 19.94 2.74
CA ALA A 15 10.99 19.43 3.51
C ALA A 15 11.44 20.44 4.59
N ARG A 16 11.55 21.73 4.24
CA ARG A 16 11.92 22.78 5.20
C ARG A 16 10.88 23.00 6.30
N SER A 17 9.59 22.96 5.95
CA SER A 17 8.49 23.15 6.92
C SER A 17 8.46 22.04 7.99
N VAL A 18 8.73 20.80 7.60
CA VAL A 18 8.76 19.66 8.52
C VAL A 18 9.88 19.78 9.56
N PHE A 19 11.06 20.29 9.16
CA PHE A 19 12.19 20.46 10.09
C PHE A 19 12.03 21.64 11.06
N SER A 20 11.08 22.55 10.84
CA SER A 20 10.80 23.66 11.75
C SER A 20 10.15 23.19 13.06
N TYR A 21 9.38 22.09 13.04
CA TYR A 21 8.65 21.56 14.20
C TYR A 21 9.18 20.17 14.62
N ARG A 22 10.40 20.16 15.15
CA ARG A 22 11.15 18.93 15.49
C ARG A 22 10.38 17.97 16.41
N THR A 23 9.67 18.49 17.42
CA THR A 23 8.90 17.65 18.36
C THR A 23 7.74 16.95 17.68
N SER A 24 6.93 17.68 16.89
CA SER A 24 5.82 17.08 16.12
C SER A 24 6.33 16.05 15.14
N PHE A 25 7.45 16.33 14.46
CA PHE A 25 8.10 15.37 13.57
C PHE A 25 8.49 14.08 14.29
N LEU A 26 9.13 14.17 15.46
CA LEU A 26 9.52 12.99 16.24
C LEU A 26 8.30 12.18 16.72
N ILE A 27 7.26 12.86 17.22
CA ILE A 27 6.01 12.20 17.65
C ILE A 27 5.39 11.44 16.49
N GLU A 28 5.23 12.08 15.32
CA GLU A 28 4.69 11.42 14.15
C GLU A 28 5.57 10.27 13.66
N LEU A 29 6.89 10.45 13.68
CA LEU A 29 7.86 9.43 13.29
C LEU A 29 7.71 8.16 14.14
N PHE A 30 7.74 8.30 15.47
CA PHE A 30 7.59 7.18 16.40
C PHE A 30 6.19 6.57 16.32
N SER A 31 5.15 7.37 16.10
CA SER A 31 3.78 6.86 15.93
C SER A 31 3.66 5.97 14.68
N ASN A 32 4.26 6.38 13.55
CA ASN A 32 4.25 5.60 12.31
C ASN A 32 5.03 4.29 12.42
N VAL A 33 6.20 4.32 13.08
CA VAL A 33 6.98 3.11 13.36
C VAL A 33 6.22 2.20 14.32
N GLY A 34 5.66 2.76 15.39
CA GLY A 34 4.85 2.04 16.37
C GLY A 34 3.71 1.28 15.74
N ALA A 35 2.97 1.89 14.81
CA ALA A 35 1.91 1.20 14.06
C ALA A 35 2.43 -0.04 13.32
N THR A 36 3.58 0.06 12.64
CA THR A 36 4.16 -1.08 11.92
C THR A 36 4.68 -2.17 12.87
N VAL A 37 5.19 -1.77 14.04
CA VAL A 37 5.56 -2.71 15.10
C VAL A 37 4.32 -3.45 15.62
N PHE A 38 3.21 -2.75 15.85
CA PHE A 38 1.95 -3.38 16.27
C PHE A 38 1.39 -4.34 15.22
N ASP A 39 1.52 -4.03 13.93
CA ASP A 39 1.09 -4.93 12.87
C ASP A 39 1.88 -6.26 12.92
N VAL A 40 3.20 -6.19 13.09
CA VAL A 40 4.05 -7.39 13.23
C VAL A 40 3.77 -8.12 14.55
N LEU A 41 3.63 -7.39 15.65
CA LEU A 41 3.30 -7.97 16.96
C LEU A 41 1.96 -8.70 16.92
N SER A 42 0.97 -8.19 16.18
CA SER A 42 -0.34 -8.82 16.04
C SER A 42 -0.21 -10.22 15.43
N VAL A 43 0.62 -10.37 14.41
CA VAL A 43 0.95 -11.68 13.83
C VAL A 43 1.67 -12.55 14.85
N LEU A 44 2.68 -12.03 15.55
CA LEU A 44 3.42 -12.80 16.56
C LEU A 44 2.51 -13.29 17.70
N VAL A 45 1.58 -12.46 18.15
CA VAL A 45 0.61 -12.79 19.20
C VAL A 45 -0.37 -13.85 18.72
N LEU A 46 -0.84 -13.76 17.47
CA LEU A 46 -1.71 -14.79 16.87
C LEU A 46 -1.04 -16.17 16.92
N PHE A 47 0.25 -16.24 16.58
CA PHE A 47 1.02 -17.49 16.61
C PHE A 47 1.43 -17.94 18.02
N ARG A 48 1.18 -17.15 19.08
CA ARG A 48 1.27 -17.66 20.46
C ARG A 48 0.09 -18.57 20.82
N ALA A 49 -1.06 -18.38 20.18
CA ALA A 49 -2.25 -19.19 20.43
C ALA A 49 -2.28 -20.47 19.59
N THR A 50 -1.53 -20.54 18.47
CA THR A 50 -1.53 -21.68 17.56
C THR A 50 -0.22 -21.78 16.79
N ASP A 51 0.35 -22.98 16.66
CA ASP A 51 1.59 -23.23 15.93
C ASP A 51 1.48 -23.00 14.41
N ARG A 52 0.26 -23.13 13.87
CA ARG A 52 -0.05 -22.98 12.45
C ARG A 52 -1.33 -22.21 12.21
N VAL A 53 -1.28 -21.25 11.30
CA VAL A 53 -2.45 -20.47 10.88
C VAL A 53 -2.67 -20.70 9.39
N GLY A 54 -3.85 -21.21 9.01
CA GLY A 54 -4.18 -21.51 7.62
C GLY A 54 -3.23 -22.54 6.96
N GLY A 55 -2.57 -23.39 7.76
CA GLY A 55 -1.57 -24.36 7.28
C GLY A 55 -0.14 -23.81 7.15
N PHE A 56 0.11 -22.57 7.55
CA PHE A 56 1.41 -21.92 7.51
C PHE A 56 2.01 -21.77 8.91
N THR A 57 3.32 -21.92 8.99
CA THR A 57 4.11 -21.65 10.21
C THR A 57 4.34 -20.16 10.38
N LEU A 58 4.80 -19.75 11.57
CA LEU A 58 5.11 -18.35 11.86
C LEU A 58 6.10 -17.73 10.85
N PRO A 59 7.26 -18.36 10.52
CA PRO A 59 8.17 -17.81 9.51
C PRO A 59 7.51 -17.59 8.14
N GLU A 60 6.67 -18.54 7.69
CA GLU A 60 6.01 -18.47 6.38
C GLU A 60 4.97 -17.33 6.36
N ALA A 61 4.18 -17.19 7.43
CA ALA A 61 3.20 -16.11 7.53
C ALA A 61 3.88 -14.75 7.66
N LEU A 62 4.97 -14.64 8.42
CA LEU A 62 5.75 -13.41 8.57
C LEU A 62 6.34 -12.95 7.23
N LEU A 63 6.69 -13.88 6.33
CA LEU A 63 7.10 -13.55 4.97
C LEU A 63 5.97 -12.86 4.18
N MET A 64 4.74 -13.36 4.27
CA MET A 64 3.57 -12.73 3.64
C MET A 64 3.29 -11.34 4.23
N THR A 65 3.25 -11.26 5.57
CA THR A 65 3.03 -10.00 6.30
C THR A 65 4.08 -8.95 5.95
N SER A 66 5.34 -9.35 5.81
CA SER A 66 6.44 -8.43 5.54
C SER A 66 6.46 -7.92 4.09
N ILE A 67 6.09 -8.76 3.10
CA ILE A 67 5.88 -8.30 1.72
C ILE A 67 4.76 -7.25 1.68
N THR A 68 3.62 -7.53 2.33
CA THR A 68 2.50 -6.59 2.45
C THR A 68 2.91 -5.31 3.16
N SER A 69 3.64 -5.42 4.28
CA SER A 69 4.07 -4.28 5.08
C SER A 69 5.06 -3.39 4.32
N ALA A 70 6.04 -3.98 3.63
CA ALA A 70 7.00 -3.25 2.80
C ALA A 70 6.31 -2.55 1.62
N GLY A 71 5.43 -3.27 0.91
CA GLY A 71 4.64 -2.72 -0.18
C GLY A 71 3.72 -1.58 0.27
N PHE A 72 2.97 -1.79 1.36
CA PHE A 72 2.10 -0.77 1.91
C PHE A 72 2.88 0.44 2.40
N ALA A 73 4.00 0.27 3.11
CA ALA A 73 4.80 1.40 3.57
C ALA A 73 5.33 2.23 2.39
N LEU A 74 5.73 1.58 1.30
CA LEU A 74 6.16 2.25 0.08
C LEU A 74 4.99 2.97 -0.62
N ALA A 75 3.82 2.34 -0.71
CA ALA A 75 2.59 2.96 -1.24
C ALA A 75 2.15 4.17 -0.40
N ASP A 76 2.16 4.05 0.91
CA ASP A 76 1.75 5.07 1.87
C ASP A 76 2.72 6.27 1.91
N PHE A 77 4.02 6.01 1.69
CA PHE A 77 5.04 7.04 1.54
C PHE A 77 4.91 7.82 0.23
N THR A 78 4.62 7.12 -0.88
CA THR A 78 4.60 7.72 -2.22
C THR A 78 3.25 8.33 -2.59
N VAL A 79 2.16 7.65 -2.26
CA VAL A 79 0.80 7.95 -2.73
C VAL A 79 -0.17 8.22 -1.58
N GLY A 80 0.13 7.77 -0.36
CA GLY A 80 -0.82 7.83 0.77
C GLY A 80 -1.36 9.23 1.12
N ASN A 81 -0.68 10.31 0.75
CA ASN A 81 -1.21 11.67 0.95
C ASN A 81 -2.42 12.00 0.08
N VAL A 82 -2.69 11.20 -0.96
CA VAL A 82 -3.89 11.34 -1.79
C VAL A 82 -5.17 11.27 -0.96
N ASP A 83 -5.16 10.63 0.21
CA ASP A 83 -6.30 10.61 1.13
C ASP A 83 -6.73 12.02 1.59
N ARG A 84 -5.80 13.00 1.61
CA ARG A 84 -6.14 14.40 1.89
C ARG A 84 -7.06 15.02 0.85
N LEU A 85 -7.22 14.41 -0.33
CA LEU A 85 -8.20 14.82 -1.33
C LEU A 85 -9.60 14.97 -0.74
N LYS A 86 -9.99 14.08 0.19
CA LYS A 86 -11.29 14.14 0.89
C LYS A 86 -11.47 15.50 1.59
N VAL A 87 -10.40 16.00 2.21
CA VAL A 87 -10.37 17.31 2.88
C VAL A 87 -10.45 18.45 1.85
N TYR A 88 -9.66 18.38 0.76
CA TYR A 88 -9.68 19.41 -0.29
C TYR A 88 -11.04 19.52 -0.98
N VAL A 89 -11.68 18.39 -1.27
CA VAL A 89 -13.02 18.34 -1.87
C VAL A 89 -14.05 18.93 -0.91
N ARG A 90 -14.06 18.51 0.36
CA ARG A 90 -15.00 19.00 1.37
C ARG A 90 -14.84 20.49 1.66
N ALA A 91 -13.61 21.00 1.62
CA ALA A 91 -13.30 22.40 1.88
C ALA A 91 -13.37 23.30 0.64
N GLY A 92 -13.70 22.78 -0.55
CA GLY A 92 -13.68 23.55 -1.80
C GLY A 92 -12.29 24.00 -2.27
N THR A 93 -11.22 23.67 -1.54
CA THR A 93 -9.86 24.12 -1.83
C THR A 93 -9.18 23.33 -2.96
N LEU A 94 -9.84 22.30 -3.48
CA LEU A 94 -9.39 21.60 -4.68
C LEU A 94 -9.41 22.51 -5.92
N ASP A 95 -10.28 23.52 -5.98
CA ASP A 95 -10.31 24.49 -7.08
C ASP A 95 -8.95 25.19 -7.26
N ALA A 96 -8.31 25.57 -6.16
CA ALA A 96 -6.99 26.19 -6.17
C ALA A 96 -5.87 25.25 -6.66
N VAL A 97 -6.08 23.93 -6.56
CA VAL A 97 -5.19 22.92 -7.14
C VAL A 97 -5.42 22.82 -8.65
N LEU A 98 -6.68 22.80 -9.10
CA LEU A 98 -7.07 22.61 -10.50
C LEU A 98 -6.74 23.81 -11.41
N VAL A 99 -6.68 25.03 -10.86
CA VAL A 99 -6.30 26.24 -11.62
C VAL A 99 -4.81 26.26 -11.99
N ARG A 100 -3.96 25.49 -11.30
CA ARG A 100 -2.52 25.45 -11.61
C ARG A 100 -2.28 24.64 -12.89
N PRO A 101 -1.31 25.03 -13.74
CA PRO A 101 -0.99 24.32 -14.98
C PRO A 101 -0.16 23.05 -14.71
N LEU A 102 -0.56 22.23 -13.74
CA LEU A 102 0.12 21.01 -13.31
C LEU A 102 -0.90 19.87 -13.21
N GLY A 103 -0.44 18.63 -13.39
CA GLY A 103 -1.29 17.46 -13.17
C GLY A 103 -1.77 17.40 -11.72
N ALA A 104 -3.09 17.34 -11.51
CA ALA A 104 -3.69 17.39 -10.17
C ALA A 104 -3.21 16.25 -9.24
N LEU A 105 -3.14 15.01 -9.73
CA LEU A 105 -2.69 13.87 -8.91
C LEU A 105 -1.22 14.03 -8.49
N PRO A 106 -0.25 14.19 -9.40
CA PRO A 106 1.14 14.47 -8.99
C PRO A 106 1.27 15.67 -8.05
N GLN A 107 0.48 16.73 -8.27
CA GLN A 107 0.49 17.89 -7.39
C GLN A 107 0.02 17.54 -5.97
N LEU A 108 -1.11 16.84 -5.82
CA LEU A 108 -1.62 16.41 -4.52
C LEU A 108 -0.63 15.50 -3.78
N LEU A 109 0.07 14.62 -4.52
CA LEU A 109 1.09 13.75 -3.93
C LEU A 109 2.31 14.52 -3.40
N LEU A 110 2.73 15.56 -4.12
CA LEU A 110 3.91 16.36 -3.80
C LEU A 110 3.64 17.51 -2.82
N MET A 111 2.38 17.93 -2.68
CA MET A 111 2.00 19.04 -1.79
C MET A 111 2.20 18.74 -0.31
N ASP A 112 2.30 17.47 0.11
CA ASP A 112 2.55 17.09 1.51
C ASP A 112 3.50 15.89 1.64
N LEU A 113 4.74 15.99 1.13
CA LEU A 113 5.67 14.85 1.19
C LEU A 113 5.84 14.32 2.63
N PRO A 114 5.48 13.05 2.90
CA PRO A 114 5.37 12.57 4.26
C PRO A 114 6.73 11.99 4.67
N ILE A 115 7.76 12.84 4.80
CA ILE A 115 9.14 12.43 5.12
C ILE A 115 9.18 11.57 6.39
N ARG A 116 8.30 11.86 7.34
CA ARG A 116 8.04 11.07 8.57
C ARG A 116 7.75 9.59 8.32
N LYS A 117 7.22 9.21 7.15
CA LYS A 117 6.90 7.82 6.79
C LYS A 117 8.10 7.06 6.20
N LEU A 118 9.22 7.72 5.89
CA LEU A 118 10.40 7.05 5.32
C LEU A 118 10.94 5.96 6.25
N LEU A 119 10.95 6.22 7.57
CA LEU A 119 11.41 5.24 8.54
C LEU A 119 10.49 4.01 8.58
N ARG A 120 9.19 4.18 8.33
CA ARG A 120 8.23 3.08 8.17
C ARG A 120 8.61 2.15 7.02
N VAL A 121 9.07 2.72 5.89
CA VAL A 121 9.58 1.96 4.74
C VAL A 121 10.79 1.14 5.15
N VAL A 122 11.78 1.77 5.80
CA VAL A 122 12.99 1.08 6.29
C VAL A 122 12.62 -0.08 7.23
N PHE A 123 11.70 0.13 8.18
CA PHE A 123 11.21 -0.93 9.06
C PHE A 123 10.51 -2.05 8.30
N GLY A 124 9.61 -1.74 7.35
CA GLY A 124 8.92 -2.74 6.54
C GLY A 124 9.89 -3.67 5.78
N PHE A 125 10.91 -3.08 5.14
CA PHE A 125 11.97 -3.86 4.49
C PHE A 125 12.89 -4.59 5.48
N GLY A 126 13.12 -4.03 6.66
CA GLY A 126 13.85 -4.70 7.74
C GLY A 126 13.15 -5.97 8.22
N VAL A 127 11.83 -5.92 8.41
CA VAL A 127 11.02 -7.09 8.76
C VAL A 127 11.04 -8.12 7.63
N LEU A 128 11.01 -7.68 6.36
CA LEU A 128 11.16 -8.58 5.21
C LEU A 128 12.52 -9.29 5.22
N ALA A 129 13.61 -8.57 5.50
CA ALA A 129 14.94 -9.16 5.61
C ALA A 129 15.00 -10.21 6.74
N VAL A 130 14.39 -9.94 7.90
CA VAL A 130 14.29 -10.91 9.00
C VAL A 130 13.48 -12.14 8.58
N ALA A 131 12.31 -11.94 7.96
CA ALA A 131 11.46 -13.04 7.50
C ALA A 131 12.17 -13.94 6.48
N LEU A 132 12.94 -13.36 5.56
CA LEU A 132 13.76 -14.12 4.61
C LEU A 132 14.82 -14.97 5.29
N ARG A 133 15.41 -14.50 6.40
CA ARG A 133 16.42 -15.25 7.16
C ARG A 133 15.82 -16.36 8.02
N MET A 134 14.57 -16.22 8.42
CA MET A 134 13.83 -17.25 9.16
C MET A 134 13.37 -18.41 8.29
N ASN A 135 13.27 -18.22 6.97
CA ASN A 135 12.84 -19.24 6.03
C ASN A 135 14.05 -19.80 5.26
N HIS A 136 14.09 -21.12 5.10
CA HIS A 136 15.12 -21.79 4.29
C HIS A 136 14.72 -21.73 2.82
N ILE A 137 15.08 -20.63 2.14
CA ILE A 137 14.76 -20.39 0.73
C ILE A 137 15.93 -20.84 -0.15
N ASP A 138 15.70 -21.77 -1.07
CA ASP A 138 16.70 -22.10 -2.09
C ASP A 138 16.77 -20.96 -3.12
N TRP A 139 17.88 -20.24 -3.14
CA TRP A 139 17.99 -19.07 -4.00
C TRP A 139 18.20 -19.46 -5.46
N THR A 140 17.26 -19.05 -6.31
CA THR A 140 17.37 -19.13 -7.78
C THR A 140 17.28 -17.72 -8.36
N PRO A 141 17.80 -17.47 -9.58
CA PRO A 141 17.66 -16.16 -10.22
C PRO A 141 16.21 -15.65 -10.28
N ALA A 142 15.25 -16.56 -10.47
CA ALA A 142 13.83 -16.24 -10.45
C ALA A 142 13.33 -15.77 -9.07
N ARG A 143 13.76 -16.41 -7.97
CA ARG A 143 13.40 -16.00 -6.60
C ARG A 143 14.08 -14.70 -6.18
N VAL A 144 15.31 -14.45 -6.64
CA VAL A 144 16.01 -13.17 -6.45
C VAL A 144 15.28 -12.02 -7.16
N LEU A 145 14.81 -12.26 -8.39
CA LEU A 145 13.97 -11.30 -9.10
C LEU A 145 12.64 -11.07 -8.36
N LEU A 146 12.02 -12.15 -7.90
CA LEU A 146 10.72 -12.10 -7.23
C LEU A 146 10.77 -11.30 -5.93
N ILE A 147 11.80 -11.45 -5.09
CA ILE A 147 11.91 -10.69 -3.83
C ILE A 147 12.08 -9.19 -4.06
N THR A 148 12.63 -8.80 -5.20
CA THR A 148 12.77 -7.38 -5.58
C THR A 148 11.46 -6.84 -6.16
N ILE A 149 10.81 -7.61 -7.04
CA ILE A 149 9.60 -7.18 -7.73
C ILE A 149 8.36 -7.22 -6.82
N ALA A 150 8.23 -8.21 -5.94
CA ALA A 150 7.00 -8.42 -5.18
C ALA A 150 6.64 -7.23 -4.27
N PRO A 151 7.55 -6.63 -3.48
CA PRO A 151 7.24 -5.44 -2.68
C PRO A 151 6.88 -4.22 -3.55
N ILE A 152 7.49 -4.09 -4.73
CA ILE A 152 7.20 -2.99 -5.67
C ILE A 152 5.82 -3.17 -6.29
N ALA A 153 5.49 -4.39 -6.74
CA ALA A 153 4.16 -4.72 -7.26
C ALA A 153 3.09 -4.52 -6.17
N ALA A 154 3.38 -4.92 -4.94
CA ALA A 154 2.54 -4.66 -3.78
C ALA A 154 2.32 -3.17 -3.56
N ALA A 155 3.37 -2.36 -3.65
CA ALA A 155 3.27 -0.91 -3.53
C ALA A 155 2.39 -0.32 -4.63
N VAL A 156 2.60 -0.69 -5.90
CA VAL A 156 1.80 -0.20 -7.03
C VAL A 156 0.33 -0.59 -6.88
N PHE A 157 0.06 -1.84 -6.49
CA PHE A 157 -1.30 -2.31 -6.25
C PHE A 157 -1.98 -1.51 -5.12
N LEU A 158 -1.32 -1.38 -3.96
CA LEU A 158 -1.88 -0.66 -2.81
C LEU A 158 -2.00 0.84 -3.08
N SER A 159 -1.07 1.46 -3.80
CA SER A 159 -1.18 2.83 -4.31
C SER A 159 -2.41 3.00 -5.19
N SER A 160 -2.76 2.00 -5.99
CA SER A 160 -3.98 2.01 -6.80
C SER A 160 -5.22 2.02 -5.91
N ILE A 161 -5.22 1.25 -4.81
CA ILE A 161 -6.28 1.28 -3.80
C ILE A 161 -6.39 2.65 -3.12
N PHE A 162 -5.26 3.28 -2.74
CA PHE A 162 -5.25 4.66 -2.21
C PHE A 162 -5.90 5.65 -3.17
N VAL A 163 -5.54 5.61 -4.46
CA VAL A 163 -6.10 6.51 -5.48
C VAL A 163 -7.59 6.23 -5.69
N LEU A 164 -8.02 4.98 -5.76
CA LEU A 164 -9.42 4.60 -5.88
C LEU A 164 -10.23 5.10 -4.68
N SER A 165 -9.75 4.82 -3.46
CA SER A 165 -10.33 5.24 -2.19
C SER A 165 -10.50 6.76 -2.12
N ALA A 166 -9.47 7.52 -2.48
CA ALA A 166 -9.53 8.98 -2.49
C ALA A 166 -10.47 9.51 -3.58
N SER A 167 -10.52 8.86 -4.75
CA SER A 167 -11.37 9.28 -5.88
C SER A 167 -12.86 9.18 -5.55
N LEU A 168 -13.27 8.32 -4.62
CA LEU A 168 -14.67 8.24 -4.16
C LEU A 168 -15.20 9.59 -3.65
N ALA A 169 -14.30 10.45 -3.13
CA ALA A 169 -14.65 11.79 -2.66
C ALA A 169 -15.29 12.66 -3.75
N PHE A 170 -14.99 12.41 -5.03
CA PHE A 170 -15.57 13.17 -6.15
C PHE A 170 -17.07 12.95 -6.33
N TRP A 171 -17.60 11.80 -5.89
CA TRP A 171 -19.03 11.49 -5.97
C TRP A 171 -19.72 11.54 -4.61
N TRP A 172 -19.01 11.17 -3.55
CA TRP A 172 -19.57 11.10 -2.20
C TRP A 172 -18.61 11.73 -1.19
N VAL A 173 -19.00 12.88 -0.64
CA VAL A 173 -18.16 13.67 0.28
C VAL A 173 -17.82 12.87 1.55
N ASP A 174 -18.77 12.10 2.08
CA ASP A 174 -18.58 11.23 3.26
C ASP A 174 -18.06 9.81 2.92
N SER A 175 -17.35 9.64 1.80
CA SER A 175 -16.75 8.35 1.39
C SER A 175 -15.55 7.90 2.23
N GLY A 176 -15.16 8.68 3.25
CA GLY A 176 -13.94 8.48 4.04
C GLY A 176 -13.80 7.06 4.58
N GLU A 177 -14.82 6.58 5.29
CA GLU A 177 -14.82 5.27 5.97
C GLU A 177 -14.77 4.09 4.99
N LEU A 178 -15.56 4.15 3.91
CA LEU A 178 -15.55 3.11 2.88
C LEU A 178 -14.16 3.00 2.24
N GLY A 179 -13.57 4.14 1.89
CA GLY A 179 -12.23 4.17 1.33
C GLY A 179 -11.16 3.63 2.29
N SER A 180 -11.21 4.03 3.56
CA SER A 180 -10.30 3.56 4.61
C SER A 180 -10.43 2.06 4.85
N ALA A 181 -11.65 1.51 4.82
CA ALA A 181 -11.88 0.08 4.96
C ALA A 181 -11.21 -0.74 3.85
N PHE A 182 -11.23 -0.27 2.60
CA PHE A 182 -10.51 -0.94 1.51
C PHE A 182 -8.98 -0.79 1.63
N THR A 183 -8.48 0.38 1.99
CA THR A 183 -7.04 0.64 2.11
C THR A 183 -6.42 -0.15 3.28
N TYR A 184 -6.92 0.06 4.49
CA TYR A 184 -6.35 -0.54 5.70
C TYR A 184 -6.85 -1.98 5.91
N GLY A 185 -8.14 -2.25 5.68
CA GLY A 185 -8.66 -3.63 5.72
C GLY A 185 -8.06 -4.51 4.62
N GLY A 186 -7.76 -3.94 3.45
CA GLY A 186 -7.04 -4.65 2.39
C GLY A 186 -5.60 -4.99 2.76
N ARG A 187 -4.88 -4.08 3.44
CA ARG A 187 -3.56 -4.35 4.04
C ARG A 187 -3.65 -5.50 5.04
N ASP A 188 -4.62 -5.48 5.93
CA ASP A 188 -4.79 -6.53 6.94
C ASP A 188 -5.12 -7.87 6.28
N PHE A 189 -6.01 -7.87 5.29
CA PHE A 189 -6.35 -9.06 4.50
C PHE A 189 -5.12 -9.68 3.84
N ALA A 190 -4.27 -8.86 3.19
CA ALA A 190 -3.06 -9.33 2.53
C ALA A 190 -1.94 -9.71 3.50
N SER A 191 -2.07 -9.41 4.80
CA SER A 191 -1.03 -9.69 5.79
C SER A 191 -1.08 -11.12 6.33
N TYR A 192 -2.16 -11.85 6.10
CA TYR A 192 -2.36 -13.22 6.56
C TYR A 192 -2.49 -14.22 5.39
N PRO A 193 -2.23 -15.52 5.63
CA PRO A 193 -2.50 -16.54 4.63
C PRO A 193 -3.97 -16.55 4.22
N ILE A 194 -4.23 -16.49 2.90
CA ILE A 194 -5.59 -16.37 2.39
C ILE A 194 -6.46 -17.61 2.67
N THR A 195 -5.82 -18.73 3.05
CA THR A 195 -6.45 -19.99 3.44
C THR A 195 -7.23 -19.90 4.74
N VAL A 196 -6.99 -18.88 5.57
CA VAL A 196 -7.76 -18.61 6.80
C VAL A 196 -9.18 -18.10 6.47
N TYR A 197 -9.35 -17.44 5.32
CA TYR A 197 -10.63 -16.86 4.94
C TYR A 197 -11.57 -17.88 4.30
N GLY A 198 -12.86 -17.73 4.59
CA GLY A 198 -13.92 -18.52 3.97
C GLY A 198 -13.97 -18.36 2.45
N PRO A 199 -14.53 -19.34 1.72
CA PRO A 199 -14.40 -19.44 0.26
C PRO A 199 -14.97 -18.23 -0.48
N LEU A 200 -16.10 -17.66 -0.04
CA LEU A 200 -16.71 -16.48 -0.65
C LEU A 200 -15.80 -15.25 -0.50
N PHE A 201 -15.37 -14.97 0.73
CA PHE A 201 -14.53 -13.82 1.04
C PHE A 201 -13.18 -13.92 0.34
N ARG A 202 -12.59 -15.12 0.32
CA ARG A 202 -11.37 -15.42 -0.42
C ARG A 202 -11.55 -15.27 -1.93
N GLY A 203 -12.63 -15.79 -2.50
CA GLY A 203 -12.93 -15.64 -3.93
C GLY A 203 -12.99 -14.17 -4.36
N LEU A 204 -13.69 -13.35 -3.59
CA LEU A 204 -13.86 -11.93 -3.87
C LEU A 204 -12.58 -11.13 -3.62
N PHE A 205 -12.04 -11.14 -2.41
CA PHE A 205 -10.92 -10.25 -2.06
C PHE A 205 -9.57 -10.78 -2.56
N ALA A 206 -9.32 -12.08 -2.39
CA ALA A 206 -8.04 -12.65 -2.76
C ALA A 206 -7.87 -12.70 -4.29
N TYR A 207 -8.88 -13.18 -5.01
CA TYR A 207 -8.77 -13.46 -6.44
C TYR A 207 -9.41 -12.41 -7.33
N ALA A 208 -10.67 -12.02 -7.09
CA ALA A 208 -11.34 -11.05 -7.96
C ALA A 208 -10.75 -9.64 -7.81
N LEU A 209 -10.45 -9.21 -6.58
CA LEU A 209 -9.77 -7.93 -6.32
C LEU A 209 -8.25 -8.05 -6.41
N GLY A 210 -7.69 -9.27 -6.33
CA GLY A 210 -6.28 -9.53 -6.59
C GLY A 210 -5.34 -9.40 -5.38
N PHE A 211 -5.85 -9.26 -4.16
CA PHE A 211 -5.00 -9.14 -2.96
C PHE A 211 -4.11 -10.36 -2.71
N ALA A 212 -4.50 -11.56 -3.17
CA ALA A 212 -3.66 -12.77 -3.06
C ALA A 212 -2.35 -12.63 -3.83
N PHE A 213 -2.37 -11.94 -4.97
CA PHE A 213 -1.21 -11.84 -5.86
C PHE A 213 -0.15 -10.87 -5.34
N VAL A 214 -0.49 -10.06 -4.35
CA VAL A 214 0.37 -9.02 -3.82
C VAL A 214 1.41 -9.57 -2.83
N SER A 215 1.01 -10.55 -2.01
CA SER A 215 1.85 -11.08 -0.94
C SER A 215 1.82 -12.61 -0.86
N TYR A 216 0.63 -13.21 -0.88
CA TYR A 216 0.43 -14.64 -0.70
C TYR A 216 1.07 -15.47 -1.83
N GLN A 217 0.76 -15.17 -3.09
CA GLN A 217 1.30 -15.90 -4.24
C GLN A 217 2.83 -15.74 -4.38
N PRO A 218 3.40 -14.52 -4.29
CA PRO A 218 4.85 -14.36 -4.27
C PRO A 218 5.52 -15.09 -3.10
N ALA A 219 4.93 -15.07 -1.91
CA ALA A 219 5.47 -15.79 -0.76
C ALA A 219 5.50 -17.30 -0.99
N LEU A 220 4.45 -17.89 -1.56
CA LEU A 220 4.44 -19.31 -1.93
C LEU A 220 5.57 -19.68 -2.91
N ALA A 221 5.77 -18.86 -3.94
CA ALA A 221 6.84 -19.08 -4.92
C ALA A 221 8.24 -18.92 -4.31
N LEU A 222 8.43 -17.98 -3.38
CA LEU A 222 9.67 -17.83 -2.60
C LEU A 222 9.92 -19.06 -1.72
N LEU A 223 8.88 -19.56 -1.05
CA LEU A 223 8.95 -20.75 -0.18
C LEU A 223 9.09 -22.06 -0.96
N GLY A 224 8.90 -22.04 -2.29
CA GLY A 224 8.86 -23.27 -3.11
C GLY A 224 7.69 -24.17 -2.79
N ARG A 225 6.62 -23.61 -2.22
CA ARG A 225 5.47 -24.36 -1.75
C ARG A 225 4.36 -24.36 -2.81
N PRO A 226 3.77 -25.51 -3.13
CA PRO A 226 2.60 -25.54 -4.02
C PRO A 226 1.43 -24.82 -3.37
N ASP A 227 0.63 -24.12 -4.16
CA ASP A 227 -0.56 -23.43 -3.66
C ASP A 227 -1.58 -24.47 -3.14
N PRO A 228 -1.93 -24.45 -1.84
CA PRO A 228 -2.97 -25.31 -1.28
C PRO A 228 -4.34 -25.16 -1.97
N LEU A 229 -4.56 -24.07 -2.70
CA LEU A 229 -5.79 -23.75 -3.42
C LEU A 229 -5.75 -24.12 -4.89
N GLY A 230 -4.65 -24.73 -5.35
CA GLY A 230 -4.53 -25.35 -6.67
C GLY A 230 -4.15 -24.40 -7.80
N LEU A 231 -3.73 -23.16 -7.52
CA LEU A 231 -3.18 -22.31 -8.57
C LEU A 231 -1.83 -22.83 -9.06
N PRO A 232 -1.53 -22.65 -10.36
CA PRO A 232 -0.26 -23.08 -10.94
C PRO A 232 0.91 -22.24 -10.41
N ALA A 233 2.11 -22.82 -10.39
CA ALA A 233 3.31 -22.17 -9.83
C ALA A 233 3.65 -20.80 -10.45
N TRP A 234 3.26 -20.55 -11.71
CA TRP A 234 3.48 -19.26 -12.36
C TRP A 234 2.65 -18.12 -11.73
N ALA A 235 1.58 -18.43 -10.99
CA ALA A 235 0.76 -17.45 -10.29
C ALA A 235 1.57 -16.61 -9.28
N GLY A 236 2.65 -17.17 -8.73
CA GLY A 236 3.59 -16.43 -7.88
C GLY A 236 4.26 -15.23 -8.55
N PHE A 237 4.34 -15.22 -9.88
CA PHE A 237 4.91 -14.15 -10.68
C PHE A 237 3.86 -13.21 -11.29
N ALA A 238 2.57 -13.41 -10.98
CA ALA A 238 1.48 -12.62 -11.54
C ALA A 238 1.35 -11.22 -10.89
N ALA A 239 2.03 -10.97 -9.76
CA ALA A 239 1.93 -9.73 -8.99
C ALA A 239 2.06 -8.44 -9.82
N PRO A 240 3.03 -8.30 -10.75
CA PRO A 240 3.18 -7.09 -11.54
C PRO A 240 2.00 -6.86 -12.49
N PHE A 241 1.46 -7.92 -13.09
CA PHE A 241 0.33 -7.81 -14.02
C PHE A 241 -0.94 -7.38 -13.29
N VAL A 242 -1.19 -7.95 -12.11
CA VAL A 242 -2.33 -7.56 -11.26
C VAL A 242 -2.18 -6.13 -10.76
N ALA A 243 -0.96 -5.73 -10.35
CA ALA A 243 -0.67 -4.36 -9.95
C ALA A 243 -0.86 -3.36 -11.11
N CYS A 244 -0.42 -3.69 -12.32
CA CYS A 244 -0.63 -2.87 -13.51
C CYS A 244 -2.12 -2.75 -13.86
N ALA A 245 -2.88 -3.84 -13.79
CA ALA A 245 -4.33 -3.81 -14.02
C ALA A 245 -5.03 -2.89 -13.01
N ALA A 246 -4.70 -3.03 -11.72
CA ALA A 246 -5.23 -2.15 -10.66
C ALA A 246 -4.87 -0.68 -10.91
N ALA A 247 -3.63 -0.39 -11.35
CA ALA A 247 -3.19 0.96 -11.66
C ALA A 247 -3.93 1.56 -12.86
N VAL A 248 -4.23 0.77 -13.89
CA VAL A 248 -5.06 1.20 -15.03
C VAL A 248 -6.46 1.54 -14.56
N VAL A 249 -7.09 0.68 -13.75
CA VAL A 249 -8.43 0.94 -13.18
C VAL A 249 -8.42 2.21 -12.34
N ALA A 250 -7.44 2.38 -11.45
CA ALA A 250 -7.28 3.57 -10.63
C ALA A 250 -7.09 4.84 -11.48
N ALA A 251 -6.30 4.79 -12.55
CA ALA A 251 -6.09 5.90 -13.46
C ALA A 251 -7.37 6.28 -14.23
N VAL A 252 -8.16 5.30 -14.67
CA VAL A 252 -9.45 5.54 -15.32
C VAL A 252 -10.43 6.18 -14.35
N VAL A 253 -10.58 5.61 -13.14
CA VAL A 253 -11.48 6.14 -12.10
C VAL A 253 -11.06 7.54 -11.65
N TRP A 254 -9.76 7.81 -11.52
CA TRP A 254 -9.26 9.15 -11.23
C TRP A 254 -9.67 10.16 -12.32
N ARG A 255 -9.43 9.81 -13.58
CA ARG A 255 -9.72 10.68 -14.73
C ARG A 255 -11.22 10.91 -14.92
N THR A 256 -12.06 9.93 -14.61
CA THR A 256 -13.51 10.12 -14.63
C THR A 256 -13.95 10.94 -13.43
N GLY A 257 -13.46 10.64 -12.23
CA GLY A 257 -13.82 11.33 -11.00
C GLY A 257 -13.50 12.83 -11.02
N ILE A 258 -12.30 13.19 -11.46
CA ILE A 258 -11.91 14.60 -11.54
C ILE A 258 -12.79 15.42 -12.50
N ARG A 259 -13.38 14.79 -13.53
CA ARG A 259 -14.33 15.43 -14.45
C ARG A 259 -15.73 15.60 -13.86
N HIS A 260 -16.08 14.79 -12.85
CA HIS A 260 -17.35 14.87 -12.14
C HIS A 260 -17.28 15.78 -10.91
N TYR A 261 -16.08 16.23 -10.54
CA TYR A 261 -15.90 17.15 -9.42
C TYR A 261 -16.74 18.41 -9.63
N ARG A 262 -17.54 18.74 -8.62
CA ARG A 262 -18.28 20.00 -8.53
C ARG A 262 -17.81 20.70 -7.27
N SER A 263 -17.39 21.95 -7.41
CA SER A 263 -17.02 22.79 -6.27
C SER A 263 -18.20 22.89 -5.30
N THR A 264 -17.90 22.88 -4.02
CA THR A 264 -18.89 23.00 -2.95
C THR A 264 -19.41 24.42 -2.77
N GLY A 265 -18.97 25.39 -3.60
CA GLY A 265 -19.51 26.74 -3.66
C GLY A 265 -19.45 27.45 -2.31
N SER A 266 -18.27 27.90 -1.91
CA SER A 266 -18.09 28.82 -0.78
C SER A 266 -17.69 30.20 -1.27
#